data_AF-A0A945V0G9-F1
#
_entry.id   AF-A0A945V0G9-F1
#
_cell.length_a   1.000
_cell.length_b   1.000
_cell.length_c   1.000
_cell.angle_alpha   90.00
_cell.angle_beta   90.00
_cell.angle_gamma   90.00
#
_symmetry.space_group_name_H-M   'P 1'
#
loop_
_entity.id
_entity.type
_entity.pdbx_description
1 polymer ?
#
loop_
_entity_poly.entity_id
_entity_poly.type
_entity_poly.pdbx_seq_one_letter_code
_entity_poly.pdbx_strand_id
1 'polypeptide(L)'
;MSYIKQASYIHKRGGVYQYIRRIPCDIRSHYKTDQLYFSLRTGSFVSANRLSRSITQKLDDYWLGIRLQKIDIPKIAIINASEPIPENGPPLSQATQFYLNLKGTGKSKTFKQAAIRNSGYLINL
;
A
#
# COMPACT_ATOMS: atom_id res chain seq x y z
N MET A 1 12.00 15.85 4.69
CA MET A 1 10.86 15.60 5.59
C MET A 1 10.10 16.91 5.78
N SER A 2 9.07 17.18 4.98
CA SER A 2 8.29 18.41 5.09
C SER A 2 7.21 18.22 6.16
N TYR A 3 7.39 18.86 7.30
CA TYR A 3 6.39 18.98 8.35
C TYR A 3 5.08 19.49 7.75
N ILE A 4 4.02 18.67 7.80
CA ILE A 4 2.66 19.13 7.55
C ILE A 4 2.25 19.97 8.77
N LYS A 5 2.75 21.21 8.83
CA LYS A 5 2.04 22.25 9.58
C LYS A 5 0.64 22.24 8.99
N GLN A 6 -0.36 21.98 9.83
CA GLN A 6 -1.76 22.10 9.46
C GLN A 6 -2.00 23.57 9.11
N ALA A 7 -1.71 23.94 7.86
CA ALA A 7 -1.82 25.29 7.38
C ALA A 7 -3.29 25.64 7.49
N SER A 8 -3.60 26.62 8.33
CA SER A 8 -4.94 27.15 8.46
C SER A 8 -5.28 27.81 7.12
N TYR A 9 -5.98 27.09 6.23
CA TYR A 9 -6.44 27.54 4.91
C TYR A 9 -7.49 28.67 4.99
N ILE A 10 -7.40 29.50 6.03
CA ILE A 10 -8.35 30.56 6.35
C ILE A 10 -7.67 31.92 6.28
N HIS A 11 -8.36 32.89 5.72
CA HIS A 11 -7.92 34.28 5.61
C HIS A 11 -9.07 35.20 5.99
N LYS A 12 -8.85 36.18 6.88
CA LYS A 12 -9.91 37.11 7.30
C LYS A 12 -9.93 38.32 6.38
N ARG A 13 -11.07 38.61 5.75
CA ARG A 13 -11.27 39.80 4.91
C ARG A 13 -12.65 40.40 5.17
N GLY A 14 -12.71 41.69 5.49
CA GLY A 14 -13.98 42.40 5.73
C GLY A 14 -14.83 41.78 6.85
N GLY A 15 -14.19 41.32 7.92
CA GLY A 15 -14.87 40.68 9.05
C GLY A 15 -15.29 39.22 8.83
N VAL A 16 -15.16 38.68 7.62
CA VAL A 16 -15.55 37.30 7.27
C VAL A 16 -14.32 36.48 6.89
N TYR A 17 -14.25 35.22 7.35
CA TYR A 17 -13.19 34.30 6.96
C TYR A 17 -13.47 33.69 5.57
N GLN A 18 -12.41 33.61 4.76
CA GLN A 18 -12.36 32.99 3.44
C GLN A 18 -11.53 31.72 3.52
N TYR A 19 -11.92 30.67 2.79
CA TYR A 19 -11.12 29.48 2.57
C TYR A 19 -10.25 29.67 1.34
N ILE A 20 -8.95 29.39 1.45
CA ILE A 20 -7.98 29.51 0.35
C ILE A 20 -7.05 28.29 0.37
N ARG A 21 -7.12 27.45 -0.66
CA ARG A 21 -6.24 26.27 -0.82
C ARG A 21 -5.85 26.08 -2.27
N ARG A 22 -4.56 25.87 -2.53
CA ARG A 22 -4.04 25.52 -3.86
C ARG A 22 -4.48 24.12 -4.27
N ILE A 23 -4.76 23.96 -5.54
CA ILE A 23 -5.07 22.66 -6.14
C ILE A 23 -3.73 21.96 -6.45
N PRO A 24 -3.52 20.72 -5.97
CA PRO A 24 -2.34 19.92 -6.28
C PRO A 24 -2.10 19.76 -7.79
N CYS A 25 -0.84 19.78 -8.22
CA CYS A 25 -0.47 19.78 -9.63
C CYS A 25 -0.97 18.54 -10.39
N ASP A 26 -0.96 17.38 -9.73
CA ASP A 26 -1.37 16.08 -10.28
C ASP A 26 -2.86 15.97 -10.62
N ILE A 27 -3.68 16.85 -10.06
CA ILE A 27 -5.12 16.90 -10.29
C ILE A 27 -5.59 18.24 -10.89
N ARG A 28 -4.66 19.17 -11.17
CA ARG A 28 -4.97 20.51 -11.69
C ARG A 28 -5.79 20.45 -12.99
N SER A 29 -5.57 19.45 -13.83
CA SER A 29 -6.33 19.22 -15.06
C SER A 29 -7.84 19.04 -14.87
N HIS A 30 -8.29 18.69 -13.66
CA HIS A 30 -9.72 18.54 -13.33
C HIS A 30 -10.39 19.85 -12.93
N TYR A 31 -9.64 20.95 -12.81
CA TYR A 31 -10.15 22.25 -12.38
C TYR A 31 -9.82 23.35 -13.40
N LYS A 32 -10.69 24.36 -13.48
CA LYS A 32 -10.46 25.56 -14.31
C LYS A 32 -9.55 26.60 -13.63
N THR A 33 -9.29 26.44 -12.34
CA THR A 33 -8.52 27.37 -11.52
C THR A 33 -7.40 26.65 -10.79
N ASP A 34 -6.38 27.40 -10.37
CA ASP A 34 -5.21 26.87 -9.65
C ASP A 34 -5.42 26.78 -8.13
N GLN A 35 -6.47 27.40 -7.63
CA GLN A 35 -6.81 27.46 -6.22
C GLN A 35 -8.32 27.51 -6.01
N LEU A 36 -8.75 26.98 -4.87
CA LEU A 36 -10.10 27.12 -4.35
C LEU A 36 -10.13 28.33 -3.43
N TYR A 37 -11.01 29.28 -3.74
CA TYR A 37 -11.24 30.51 -2.98
C TYR A 37 -12.73 30.73 -2.78
N PHE A 38 -13.21 30.72 -1.55
CA PHE A 38 -14.61 31.02 -1.24
C PHE A 38 -14.84 31.40 0.23
N SER A 39 -15.94 32.10 0.51
CA SER A 39 -16.30 32.56 1.85
C SER A 39 -16.76 31.41 2.75
N LEU A 40 -16.26 31.38 3.99
CA LEU A 40 -16.74 30.50 5.06
C LEU A 40 -18.00 31.07 5.75
N ARG A 41 -18.45 32.26 5.35
CA ARG A 41 -19.68 32.92 5.86
C ARG A 41 -19.72 33.06 7.38
N THR A 42 -18.56 33.20 8.02
CA THR A 42 -18.45 33.41 9.46
C THR A 42 -17.33 34.38 9.80
N GLY A 43 -17.56 35.23 10.81
CA GLY A 43 -16.53 36.09 11.39
C GLY A 43 -15.87 35.51 12.63
N SER A 44 -16.32 34.34 13.12
CA SER A 44 -15.73 33.65 14.26
C SER A 44 -14.56 32.77 13.79
N PHE A 45 -13.40 32.95 14.43
CA PHE A 45 -12.21 32.15 14.13
C PHE A 45 -12.43 30.66 14.42
N VAL A 46 -13.09 30.34 15.54
CA VAL A 46 -13.34 28.95 15.95
C VAL A 46 -14.23 28.24 14.94
N SER A 47 -15.32 28.91 14.52
CA SER A 47 -16.22 28.39 13.49
C SER A 47 -15.51 28.26 12.13
N ALA A 48 -14.72 29.26 11.73
CA ALA A 48 -13.96 29.23 10.49
C ALA A 48 -12.94 28.08 10.48
N ASN A 49 -12.23 27.87 11.58
CA ASN A 49 -11.26 26.79 11.71
C ASN A 49 -11.92 25.41 11.62
N ARG A 50 -13.06 25.22 12.30
CA ARG A 50 -13.86 23.99 12.20
C ARG A 50 -14.32 23.73 10.77
N LEU A 51 -14.93 24.72 10.12
CA LEU A 51 -15.38 24.61 8.73
C LEU A 51 -14.22 24.31 7.77
N SER A 52 -13.10 25.03 7.92
CA SER A 52 -11.91 24.83 7.11
C SER A 52 -11.39 23.40 7.22
N ARG A 53 -11.37 22.81 8.42
CA ARG A 53 -10.98 21.41 8.63
C ARG A 53 -11.92 20.45 7.89
N SER A 54 -13.24 20.61 8.03
CA SER A 54 -14.23 19.76 7.34
C SER A 54 -14.13 19.86 5.81
N ILE A 55 -13.96 21.07 5.27
CA ILE A 55 -13.75 21.29 3.84
C ILE A 55 -12.45 20.63 3.37
N THR A 56 -11.38 20.81 4.12
CA THR A 56 -10.06 20.25 3.80
C THR A 56 -10.13 18.73 3.70
N GLN A 57 -10.74 18.09 4.70
CA GLN A 57 -10.95 16.64 4.70
C GLN A 57 -11.75 16.19 3.47
N LYS A 58 -12.88 16.83 3.18
CA LYS A 58 -13.71 16.50 2.01
C LYS A 58 -12.95 16.65 0.68
N LEU A 59 -12.10 17.67 0.56
CA LEU A 59 -11.25 17.86 -0.60
C LEU A 59 -10.17 16.78 -0.69
N ASP A 60 -9.55 16.41 0.42
CA ASP A 60 -8.52 15.37 0.46
C ASP A 60 -9.10 14.01 0.06
N ASP A 61 -10.30 13.67 0.54
CA ASP A 61 -11.01 12.45 0.16
C ASP A 61 -11.35 12.46 -1.35
N TYR A 62 -11.84 13.58 -1.87
CA TYR A 62 -12.15 13.73 -3.30
C TYR A 62 -10.89 13.59 -4.17
N TRP A 63 -9.81 14.28 -3.81
CA TRP A 63 -8.54 14.23 -4.54
C TRP A 63 -7.90 12.85 -4.46
N LEU A 64 -8.02 12.16 -3.32
CA LEU A 64 -7.63 10.76 -3.19
C LEU A 64 -8.42 9.88 -4.16
N GLY A 65 -9.73 10.07 -4.28
CA GLY A 65 -10.56 9.35 -5.25
C GLY A 65 -10.07 9.50 -6.70
N ILE A 66 -9.73 10.72 -7.13
CA ILE A 66 -9.14 10.97 -8.46
C ILE A 66 -7.81 10.20 -8.62
N ARG A 67 -6.95 10.21 -7.60
CA ARG A 67 -5.67 9.49 -7.63
C ARG A 67 -5.87 7.99 -7.73
N LEU A 68 -6.78 7.43 -6.94
CA LEU A 68 -7.10 6.01 -6.97
C LEU A 68 -7.64 5.57 -8.33
N GLN A 69 -8.39 6.41 -9.04
CA GLN A 69 -8.82 6.13 -10.42
C GLN A 69 -7.66 6.10 -11.42
N LYS A 70 -6.61 6.89 -11.19
CA LYS A 70 -5.40 6.93 -12.04
C LYS A 70 -4.36 5.88 -11.66
N ILE A 71 -4.44 5.33 -10.45
CA ILE A 71 -3.56 4.24 -10.04
C ILE A 71 -4.03 3.01 -10.80
N ASP A 72 -3.25 2.62 -11.80
CA ASP A 72 -3.25 1.23 -12.24
C ASP A 72 -2.92 0.42 -11.01
N ILE A 73 -3.89 -0.35 -10.51
CA ILE A 73 -3.64 -1.35 -9.50
C ILE A 73 -2.57 -2.25 -10.14
N PRO A 74 -1.29 -2.19 -9.72
CA PRO A 74 -0.38 -3.24 -10.11
C PRO A 74 -1.11 -4.49 -9.66
N LYS A 75 -1.28 -5.50 -10.52
CA LYS A 75 -1.69 -6.82 -10.03
C LYS A 75 -0.67 -7.17 -8.95
N ILE A 76 -0.94 -6.78 -7.70
CA ILE A 76 -0.22 -7.17 -6.50
C ILE A 76 -0.43 -8.65 -6.58
N ALA A 77 0.61 -9.33 -7.07
CA ALA A 77 0.58 -10.70 -7.52
C ALA A 77 -0.75 -11.35 -7.14
N ILE A 78 -1.71 -11.37 -8.08
CA ILE A 78 -2.47 -12.61 -8.18
C ILE A 78 -1.35 -13.58 -8.53
N ILE A 79 -0.67 -14.09 -7.48
CA ILE A 79 0.13 -15.30 -7.53
C ILE A 79 -0.84 -16.18 -8.28
N ASN A 80 -0.47 -16.49 -9.52
CA ASN A 80 -1.30 -17.24 -10.42
C ASN A 80 -1.76 -18.46 -9.62
N ALA A 81 -2.98 -18.39 -9.06
CA ALA A 81 -3.67 -19.52 -8.43
C ALA A 81 -4.10 -20.52 -9.53
N SER A 82 -3.55 -20.34 -10.74
CA SER A 82 -3.63 -21.18 -11.91
C SER A 82 -2.36 -22.00 -12.13
N GLU A 83 -1.36 -21.94 -11.25
CA GLU A 83 -0.50 -23.12 -11.13
C GLU A 83 -1.26 -24.13 -10.28
N PRO A 84 -1.70 -25.27 -10.85
CA PRO A 84 -2.30 -26.31 -10.06
C PRO A 84 -1.29 -26.66 -8.97
N ILE A 85 -1.68 -26.49 -7.70
CA ILE A 85 -0.95 -27.08 -6.58
C ILE A 85 -0.89 -28.56 -6.94
N PRO A 86 0.30 -29.14 -7.19
CA PRO A 86 0.36 -30.53 -7.55
C PRO A 86 -0.25 -31.30 -6.39
N GLU A 87 -1.33 -32.02 -6.68
CA GLU A 87 -2.18 -32.72 -5.70
C GLU A 87 -1.34 -33.63 -4.78
N ASN A 88 -0.20 -34.06 -5.31
CA ASN A 88 0.90 -34.65 -4.59
C ASN A 88 2.06 -33.65 -4.59
N GLY A 89 2.50 -33.19 -3.41
CA GLY A 89 3.63 -32.27 -3.25
C GLY A 89 4.94 -32.77 -3.91
N PRO A 90 6.09 -32.09 -3.68
CA PRO A 90 7.34 -32.47 -4.34
C PRO A 90 7.67 -33.95 -4.09
N PRO A 91 8.22 -34.67 -5.10
CA PRO A 91 8.57 -36.06 -4.96
C PRO A 91 9.53 -36.25 -3.79
N LEU A 92 9.43 -37.39 -3.09
CA LEU A 92 10.22 -37.65 -1.89
C LEU A 92 11.73 -37.52 -2.15
N SER A 93 12.21 -37.82 -3.35
CA SER A 93 13.59 -37.61 -3.79
C SER A 93 14.02 -36.13 -3.71
N GLN A 94 13.17 -35.22 -4.16
CA GLN A 94 13.39 -33.77 -4.10
C GLN A 94 13.33 -33.26 -2.65
N ALA A 95 12.38 -33.76 -1.86
CA ALA A 95 12.31 -33.45 -0.43
C ALA A 95 13.57 -33.89 0.34
N THR A 96 14.11 -35.08 0.03
CA THR A 96 15.35 -35.58 0.63
C THR A 96 16.56 -34.73 0.28
N GLN A 97 16.69 -34.30 -0.98
CA GLN A 97 17.75 -33.37 -1.37
C GLN A 97 17.64 -32.03 -0.62
N PHE A 98 16.43 -31.48 -0.51
CA PHE A 98 16.19 -30.26 0.22
C PHE A 98 16.54 -30.40 1.72
N TYR A 99 16.15 -31.51 2.34
CA TYR A 99 16.52 -31.84 3.72
C TYR A 99 18.03 -31.89 3.91
N LEU A 100 18.76 -32.54 2.99
CA LEU A 100 20.22 -32.62 3.06
C LEU A 100 20.91 -31.27 2.86
N ASN A 101 20.35 -30.40 2.03
CA ASN A 101 20.88 -29.05 1.83
C ASN A 101 20.68 -28.19 3.09
N LEU A 102 19.52 -28.30 3.75
CA LEU A 102 19.21 -27.52 4.96
C LEU A 102 19.87 -28.06 6.23
N LYS A 103 19.90 -29.38 6.40
CA LYS A 103 20.29 -30.03 7.66
C LYS A 103 21.56 -30.85 7.56
N GLY A 104 22.08 -31.08 6.35
CA GLY A 104 23.28 -31.87 6.11
C GLY A 104 24.59 -31.07 6.08
N THR A 105 24.54 -29.74 6.18
CA THR A 105 25.74 -28.91 6.37
C THR A 105 26.36 -29.21 7.74
N GLY A 106 27.67 -29.52 7.75
CA GLY A 106 28.38 -29.91 8.98
C GLY A 106 28.04 -31.31 9.53
N LYS A 107 27.25 -32.13 8.82
CA LYS A 107 26.93 -33.51 9.23
C LYS A 107 27.86 -34.54 8.61
N SER A 108 27.97 -35.71 9.25
CA SER A 108 28.81 -36.82 8.81
C SER A 108 28.34 -37.42 7.48
N LYS A 109 29.25 -38.14 6.79
CA LYS A 109 28.92 -38.90 5.57
C LYS A 109 27.81 -39.94 5.83
N THR A 110 27.84 -40.58 7.00
CA THR A 110 26.84 -41.57 7.42
C THR A 110 25.44 -40.98 7.54
N PHE A 111 25.30 -39.75 8.02
CA PHE A 111 24.00 -39.05 8.09
C PHE A 111 23.38 -38.88 6.69
N LYS A 112 24.19 -38.43 5.72
CA LYS A 112 23.73 -38.22 4.33
C LYS A 112 23.35 -39.54 3.66
N GLN A 113 24.17 -40.57 3.84
CA GLN A 113 23.91 -41.91 3.29
C GLN A 113 22.67 -42.55 3.89
N ALA A 114 22.44 -42.42 5.20
CA ALA A 114 21.26 -42.96 5.86
C ALA A 114 19.97 -42.32 5.33
N ALA A 115 19.94 -40.99 5.17
CA ALA A 115 18.80 -40.28 4.61
C ALA A 115 18.50 -40.72 3.17
N ILE A 116 19.51 -40.81 2.31
CA ILE A 116 19.35 -41.26 0.92
C ILE A 116 18.82 -42.69 0.87
N ARG A 117 19.41 -43.60 1.66
CA ARG A 117 19.01 -45.01 1.70
C ARG A 117 17.56 -45.19 2.16
N ASN A 118 17.19 -44.53 3.24
CA ASN A 118 15.85 -44.66 3.81
C ASN A 118 14.77 -44.11 2.85
N SER A 119 15.04 -42.96 2.22
CA SER A 119 14.14 -42.42 1.18
C SER A 119 14.08 -43.34 -0.04
N GLY A 120 15.19 -43.96 -0.43
CA GLY A 120 15.25 -44.92 -1.53
C GLY A 120 14.36 -46.15 -1.32
N TYR A 121 14.26 -46.65 -0.08
CA TYR A 121 13.33 -47.76 0.22
C TYR A 121 11.86 -47.37 0.02
N LEU A 122 11.49 -46.14 0.36
CA LEU A 122 10.10 -45.66 0.24
C LEU A 122 9.72 -45.26 -1.19
N ILE A 123 10.70 -44.88 -2.02
CA ILE A 123 10.48 -44.52 -3.43
C ILE A 123 10.33 -45.77 -4.31
N ASN A 124 11.05 -46.85 -3.99
CA ASN A 124 11.10 -48.08 -4.80
C ASN A 124 10.14 -49.19 -4.31
N LEU A 125 9.12 -48.84 -3.52
CA LEU A 125 8.08 -49.75 -3.05
C LEU A 125 6.97 -49.89 -4.11
#